data_AF-A0A968ZEB4-F1
#
_entry.id   AF-A0A968ZEB4-F1
#
_cell.length_a   1.000
_cell.length_b   1.000
_cell.length_c   1.000
_cell.angle_alpha   90.00
_cell.angle_beta   90.00
_cell.angle_gamma   90.00
#
_symmetry.space_group_name_H-M   'P 1'
#
loop_
_entity.id
_entity.type
_entity.pdbx_description
1 polymer ?
#
loop_
_entity_poly.entity_id
_entity_poly.type
_entity_poly.pdbx_seq_one_letter_code
_entity_poly.pdbx_strand_id
1 'polypeptide(L)'
;RSGASRRTRGRPRLHYGEHDRDHSSTFMALAFTSDMTRVFSFKMSRDVSGRVFPESGVMEGFHNASHHSNERKNMDQFAVVNRYHVKALTYFLDKLRATPDGDGSAEPAAFDDEPDYVPAEHKSGSARWKDTIVYVDGQPRGALTFGELPVPLEPTWVEEESPREIRPNSNDPGFVMVKRRRYRFTDYLTAIGVDVAAVKALHIYGPKFTDSVVTSGAELRSKAGAGLLFRFGSEVGGKSIPVVPEAFGNGRSPDKISSVMVYVKRTPPKLVAHDGFYLDGEKIVGVPYYGEPLRGGVRVYLDNRIVAVIKRQELKAEAAEKLPDGTLRWKLAEFLAGSGVNLTGVTQAWVIRDERRQEVLDGAQLATATFEAAPQAHGEVLFGDQKLRAQAIALHHKGIRREDLPTILPDEE
;
A
#
# COMPACT_ATOMS: atom_id res chain seq x y z
N ARG A 1 16.77 66.63 21.78
CA ARG A 1 15.69 67.37 21.07
C ARG A 1 16.00 67.35 19.57
N SER A 2 14.95 67.20 18.75
CA SER A 2 14.90 66.96 17.30
C SER A 2 15.28 65.53 16.88
N GLY A 3 14.45 64.70 16.23
CA GLY A 3 13.10 64.88 15.68
C GLY A 3 13.07 64.58 14.18
N ALA A 4 13.00 63.29 13.79
CA ALA A 4 12.51 62.87 12.48
C ALA A 4 12.08 61.40 12.54
N SER A 5 10.77 61.16 12.48
CA SER A 5 10.19 59.81 12.48
C SER A 5 10.43 59.14 11.13
N ARG A 6 11.09 57.97 11.11
CA ARG A 6 10.94 57.04 10.00
C ARG A 6 9.64 56.28 10.22
N ARG A 7 8.60 56.67 9.48
CA ARG A 7 7.39 55.86 9.27
C ARG A 7 7.82 54.48 8.79
N THR A 8 7.72 53.48 9.67
CA THR A 8 7.66 52.10 9.25
C THR A 8 6.43 51.97 8.35
N ARG A 9 6.63 51.60 7.08
CA ARG A 9 5.52 51.10 6.24
C ARG A 9 5.01 49.85 6.96
N GLY A 10 3.92 50.00 7.72
CA GLY A 10 3.18 48.87 8.23
C GLY A 10 2.80 48.01 7.03
N ARG A 11 3.38 46.81 6.93
CA ARG A 11 2.74 45.76 6.14
C ARG A 11 1.37 45.55 6.77
N PRO A 12 0.27 45.60 6.02
CA PRO A 12 -1.02 45.27 6.58
C PRO A 12 -0.92 43.87 7.17
N ARG A 13 -1.27 43.72 8.45
CA ARG A 13 -1.55 42.40 9.01
C ARG A 13 -2.77 41.90 8.25
N LEU A 14 -2.54 41.07 7.24
CA LEU A 14 -3.60 40.37 6.53
C LEU A 14 -4.31 39.47 7.54
N HIS A 15 -5.45 39.91 8.02
CA HIS A 15 -6.41 39.07 8.73
C HIS A 15 -7.04 38.13 7.70
N TYR A 16 -6.44 36.95 7.52
CA TYR A 16 -7.05 35.87 6.75
C TYR A 16 -8.24 35.31 7.54
N GLY A 17 -9.36 36.02 7.50
CA GLY A 17 -10.69 35.52 7.87
C GLY A 17 -11.36 34.86 6.66
N GLU A 18 -12.64 34.49 6.78
CA GLU A 18 -13.49 34.07 5.65
C GLU A 18 -13.33 35.00 4.42
N HIS A 19 -13.23 36.31 4.68
CA HIS A 19 -13.13 37.37 3.66
C HIS A 19 -11.97 37.21 2.66
N ASP A 20 -10.79 36.73 3.06
CA ASP A 20 -9.63 36.60 2.15
C ASP A 20 -9.70 35.33 1.27
N ARG A 21 -10.30 34.24 1.77
CA ARG A 21 -10.51 32.99 1.01
C ARG A 21 -11.68 33.09 0.04
N ASP A 22 -12.70 33.85 0.41
CA ASP A 22 -13.82 34.16 -0.46
C ASP A 22 -13.37 35.04 -1.64
N HIS A 23 -12.45 35.99 -1.40
CA HIS A 23 -11.86 36.79 -2.46
C HIS A 23 -11.03 35.96 -3.45
N SER A 24 -10.13 35.09 -2.97
CA SER A 24 -9.33 34.24 -3.87
C SER A 24 -10.21 33.31 -4.71
N SER A 25 -11.23 32.71 -4.08
CA SER A 25 -12.19 31.83 -4.75
C SER A 25 -13.04 32.59 -5.77
N THR A 26 -13.43 33.83 -5.44
CA THR A 26 -14.18 34.71 -6.37
C THR A 26 -13.33 35.10 -7.58
N PHE A 27 -12.05 35.42 -7.41
CA PHE A 27 -11.17 35.73 -8.54
C PHE A 27 -10.89 34.51 -9.42
N MET A 28 -10.69 33.33 -8.81
CA MET A 28 -10.56 32.09 -9.55
C MET A 28 -11.83 31.77 -10.35
N ALA A 29 -13.02 31.98 -9.76
CA ALA A 29 -14.28 31.73 -10.43
C ALA A 29 -14.47 32.69 -11.61
N LEU A 30 -14.18 33.98 -11.40
CA LEU A 30 -14.23 34.99 -12.45
C LEU A 30 -13.29 34.63 -13.62
N ALA A 31 -12.05 34.26 -13.33
CA ALA A 31 -11.07 33.86 -14.34
C ALA A 31 -11.48 32.59 -15.13
N PHE A 32 -12.23 31.68 -14.49
CA PHE A 32 -12.79 30.50 -15.13
C PHE A 32 -13.95 30.89 -16.07
N THR A 33 -14.85 31.75 -15.59
CA THR A 33 -16.03 32.21 -16.33
C THR A 33 -15.70 33.16 -17.47
N SER A 34 -14.55 33.83 -17.42
CA SER A 34 -14.04 34.69 -18.50
C SER A 34 -13.15 33.94 -19.50
N ASP A 35 -13.06 32.61 -19.40
CA ASP A 35 -12.20 31.74 -20.22
C ASP A 35 -10.71 32.16 -20.23
N MET A 36 -10.25 32.85 -19.18
CA MET A 36 -8.86 33.27 -19.06
C MET A 36 -7.92 32.10 -18.71
N THR A 37 -8.44 31.08 -18.03
CA THR A 37 -7.70 29.86 -17.72
C THR A 37 -8.65 28.69 -17.47
N ARG A 38 -8.21 27.48 -17.84
CA ARG A 38 -8.85 26.20 -17.49
C ARG A 38 -8.13 25.45 -16.37
N VAL A 39 -7.03 26.00 -15.86
CA VAL A 39 -6.16 25.38 -14.85
C VAL A 39 -5.88 26.36 -13.71
N PHE A 40 -6.02 25.89 -12.46
CA PHE A 40 -5.65 26.64 -11.26
C PHE A 40 -5.04 25.70 -10.20
N SER A 41 -4.21 26.26 -9.32
CA SER A 41 -3.74 25.58 -8.11
C SER A 41 -4.48 26.12 -6.89
N PHE A 42 -5.29 25.29 -6.25
CA PHE A 42 -6.11 25.67 -5.10
C PHE A 42 -5.34 25.49 -3.78
N LYS A 43 -4.59 26.52 -3.37
CA LYS A 43 -3.79 26.48 -2.15
C LYS A 43 -4.57 27.04 -0.96
N MET A 44 -4.93 26.19 0.00
CA MET A 44 -5.77 26.56 1.14
C MET A 44 -5.00 27.08 2.36
N SER A 45 -3.76 26.62 2.58
CA SER A 45 -2.95 27.02 3.73
C SER A 45 -1.46 26.67 3.55
N ARG A 46 -0.65 27.00 4.57
CA ARG A 46 0.71 26.46 4.78
C ARG A 46 0.64 25.52 5.99
N ASP A 47 0.84 24.23 5.76
CA ASP A 47 0.55 23.19 6.76
C ASP A 47 1.50 23.17 7.97
N VAL A 48 2.69 23.75 7.83
CA VAL A 48 3.67 23.93 8.92
C VAL A 48 3.36 25.19 9.75
N SER A 49 2.23 25.85 9.55
CA SER A 49 1.89 27.06 10.32
C SER A 49 1.31 26.70 11.69
N GLY A 50 1.85 27.32 12.75
CA GLY A 50 1.22 27.36 14.08
C GLY A 50 -0.01 28.29 14.12
N ARG A 51 -0.68 28.46 12.98
CA ARG A 51 -1.77 29.41 12.82
C ARG A 51 -3.05 28.85 13.42
N VAL A 52 -3.73 29.67 14.19
CA VAL A 52 -5.07 29.37 14.73
C VAL A 52 -6.14 29.90 13.78
N PHE A 53 -7.25 29.18 13.66
CA PHE A 53 -8.42 29.55 12.87
C PHE A 53 -9.63 29.68 13.79
N PRO A 54 -9.79 30.81 14.53
CA PRO A 54 -10.80 30.93 15.57
C PRO A 54 -12.24 30.69 15.07
N GLU A 55 -12.53 31.03 13.82
CA GLU A 55 -13.86 30.86 13.23
C GLU A 55 -14.19 29.39 12.93
N SER A 56 -13.20 28.49 12.96
CA SER A 56 -13.43 27.04 12.95
C SER A 56 -13.98 26.52 14.29
N GLY A 57 -13.91 27.32 15.36
CA GLY A 57 -14.18 26.88 16.73
C GLY A 57 -13.00 26.15 17.39
N VAL A 58 -11.87 25.99 16.69
CA VAL A 58 -10.64 25.37 17.20
C VAL A 58 -9.58 26.45 17.45
N MET A 59 -9.10 26.51 18.70
CA MET A 59 -8.09 27.48 19.14
C MET A 59 -6.66 26.93 19.07
N GLU A 60 -6.49 25.65 18.74
CA GLU A 60 -5.18 25.01 18.54
C GLU A 60 -4.58 25.43 17.19
N GLY A 61 -3.25 25.50 17.11
CA GLY A 61 -2.57 25.79 15.85
C GLY A 61 -2.73 24.63 14.87
N PHE A 62 -2.99 24.91 13.58
CA PHE A 62 -3.27 23.88 12.57
C PHE A 62 -2.19 22.80 12.48
N HIS A 63 -0.91 23.19 12.49
CA HIS A 63 0.19 22.21 12.51
C HIS A 63 0.15 21.32 13.75
N ASN A 64 -0.05 21.90 14.93
CA ASN A 64 -0.12 21.15 16.19
C ASN A 64 -1.33 20.20 16.22
N ALA A 65 -2.48 20.66 15.72
CA ALA A 65 -3.69 19.84 15.64
C ALA A 65 -3.50 18.59 14.78
N SER A 66 -2.57 18.60 13.83
CA SER A 66 -2.22 17.41 13.03
C SER A 66 -1.43 16.35 13.80
N HIS A 67 -0.74 16.71 14.89
CA HIS A 67 -0.01 15.78 15.78
C HIS A 67 -0.95 15.16 16.82
N HIS A 68 -2.03 14.53 16.37
CA HIS A 68 -3.12 14.09 17.23
C HIS A 68 -2.82 12.79 18.00
N SER A 69 -1.66 12.14 17.84
CA SER A 69 -1.20 10.95 18.59
C SER A 69 -2.21 9.80 18.66
N ASN A 70 -3.10 9.69 17.67
CA ASN A 70 -4.24 8.76 17.65
C ASN A 70 -5.25 8.92 18.82
N GLU A 71 -5.20 10.05 19.53
CA GLU A 71 -6.15 10.42 20.57
C GLU A 71 -7.44 10.93 19.96
N ARG A 72 -8.58 10.29 20.28
CA ARG A 72 -9.87 10.57 19.63
C ARG A 72 -10.28 12.03 19.70
N LYS A 73 -10.11 12.65 20.88
CA LYS A 73 -10.42 14.06 21.12
C LYS A 73 -9.64 15.00 20.20
N ASN A 74 -8.36 14.69 19.96
CA ASN A 74 -7.49 15.52 19.13
C ASN A 74 -7.81 15.34 17.65
N MET A 75 -8.15 14.11 17.24
CA MET A 75 -8.63 13.82 15.89
C MET A 75 -9.94 14.56 15.57
N ASP A 76 -10.88 14.59 16.52
CA ASP A 76 -12.16 15.29 16.33
C ASP A 76 -11.92 16.81 16.18
N GLN A 77 -11.00 17.41 16.95
CA GLN A 77 -10.60 18.81 16.78
C GLN A 77 -9.92 19.06 15.43
N PHE A 78 -9.03 18.16 15.00
CA PHE A 78 -8.40 18.27 13.69
C PHE A 78 -9.40 18.14 12.54
N ALA A 79 -10.41 17.27 12.69
CA ALA A 79 -11.49 17.13 11.72
C ALA A 79 -12.34 18.41 11.59
N VAL A 80 -12.60 19.11 12.69
CA VAL A 80 -13.33 20.40 12.69
C VAL A 80 -12.58 21.46 11.89
N VAL A 81 -11.27 21.65 12.14
CA VAL A 81 -10.48 22.64 11.39
C VAL A 81 -10.32 22.27 9.92
N ASN A 82 -10.18 20.98 9.59
CA ASN A 82 -10.16 20.52 8.19
C ASN A 82 -11.50 20.77 7.47
N ARG A 83 -12.62 20.51 8.15
CA ARG A 83 -13.95 20.83 7.60
C ARG A 83 -14.08 22.34 7.34
N TYR A 84 -13.54 23.17 8.21
CA TYR A 84 -13.49 24.62 8.00
C TYR A 84 -12.61 25.03 6.80
N HIS A 85 -11.53 24.31 6.50
CA HIS A 85 -10.73 24.55 5.30
C HIS A 85 -11.47 24.15 4.01
N VAL A 86 -12.11 22.98 4.01
CA VAL A 86 -12.85 22.46 2.83
C VAL A 86 -14.04 23.34 2.46
N LYS A 87 -14.62 24.09 3.42
CA LYS A 87 -15.66 25.10 3.12
C LYS A 87 -15.25 26.15 2.08
N ALA A 88 -13.96 26.47 1.95
CA ALA A 88 -13.48 27.40 0.92
C ALA A 88 -13.63 26.80 -0.49
N LEU A 89 -13.41 25.50 -0.63
CA LEU A 89 -13.63 24.79 -1.89
C LEU A 89 -15.12 24.73 -2.23
N THR A 90 -15.98 24.47 -1.26
CA THR A 90 -17.43 24.45 -1.50
C THR A 90 -17.93 25.82 -1.96
N TYR A 91 -17.46 26.92 -1.35
CA TYR A 91 -17.78 28.27 -1.79
C TYR A 91 -17.38 28.55 -3.24
N PHE A 92 -16.16 28.14 -3.63
CA PHE A 92 -15.68 28.27 -5.01
C PHE A 92 -16.56 27.50 -6.00
N LEU A 93 -16.90 26.24 -5.69
CA LEU A 93 -17.74 25.41 -6.53
C LEU A 93 -19.17 25.92 -6.63
N ASP A 94 -19.74 26.43 -5.53
CA ASP A 94 -21.06 27.05 -5.52
C ASP A 94 -21.10 28.30 -6.42
N LYS A 95 -20.01 29.09 -6.46
CA LYS A 95 -19.88 30.24 -7.36
C LYS A 95 -19.80 29.83 -8.83
N LEU A 96 -19.05 28.78 -9.16
CA LEU A 96 -19.02 28.23 -10.52
C LEU A 96 -20.40 27.71 -10.94
N ARG A 97 -21.07 26.94 -10.08
CA ARG A 97 -22.42 26.43 -10.34
C ARG A 97 -23.46 27.54 -10.53
N ALA A 98 -23.35 28.63 -9.78
CA ALA A 98 -24.27 29.76 -9.87
C ALA A 98 -24.00 30.68 -11.08
N THR A 99 -22.91 30.45 -11.83
CA THR A 99 -22.59 31.25 -13.03
C THR A 99 -23.12 30.54 -14.27
N PRO A 100 -24.01 31.15 -15.07
CA PRO A 100 -24.52 30.53 -16.29
C PRO A 100 -23.42 30.40 -17.35
N ASP A 101 -23.13 29.17 -17.80
CA ASP A 101 -22.38 28.94 -19.03
C ASP A 101 -23.34 28.94 -20.23
N GLY A 102 -22.92 29.55 -21.35
CA GLY A 102 -23.76 29.81 -22.53
C GLY A 102 -24.36 28.59 -23.22
N ASP A 103 -23.89 27.39 -22.90
CA ASP A 103 -24.36 26.11 -23.46
C ASP A 103 -24.67 25.10 -22.35
N GLY A 104 -25.75 25.34 -21.61
CA GLY A 104 -26.35 24.36 -20.70
C GLY A 104 -25.63 24.23 -19.35
N SER A 105 -26.43 24.23 -18.28
CA SER A 105 -25.98 23.91 -16.93
C SER A 105 -25.18 22.61 -16.93
N ALA A 106 -23.92 22.68 -16.48
CA ALA A 106 -23.19 21.52 -16.02
C ALA A 106 -23.94 20.95 -14.80
N GLU A 107 -24.79 19.94 -15.05
CA GLU A 107 -25.19 19.00 -14.02
C GLU A 107 -23.91 18.51 -13.33
N PRO A 108 -23.84 18.53 -11.99
CA PRO A 108 -22.66 18.03 -11.31
C PRO A 108 -22.46 16.57 -11.73
N ALA A 109 -21.28 16.26 -12.28
CA ALA A 109 -20.75 14.92 -12.08
C ALA A 109 -20.87 14.69 -10.58
N ALA A 110 -21.73 13.74 -10.19
CA ALA A 110 -21.88 13.36 -8.80
C ALA A 110 -20.46 13.24 -8.24
N PHE A 111 -20.14 13.98 -7.17
CA PHE A 111 -19.02 13.56 -6.35
C PHE A 111 -19.31 12.10 -6.05
N ASP A 112 -18.42 11.21 -6.50
CA ASP A 112 -18.51 9.77 -6.29
C ASP A 112 -18.73 9.52 -4.79
N ASP A 113 -20.00 9.44 -4.40
CA ASP A 113 -20.50 8.66 -3.29
C ASP A 113 -20.53 7.18 -3.70
N GLU A 114 -19.76 6.78 -4.73
CA GLU A 114 -19.34 5.39 -4.85
C GLU A 114 -18.59 5.06 -3.56
N PRO A 115 -19.14 4.18 -2.70
CA PRO A 115 -18.42 3.78 -1.51
C PRO A 115 -17.05 3.27 -1.94
N ASP A 116 -16.00 3.66 -1.21
CA ASP A 116 -14.64 3.15 -1.43
C ASP A 116 -14.74 1.69 -1.87
N TYR A 117 -14.14 1.35 -3.02
CA TYR A 117 -14.27 0.04 -3.66
C TYR A 117 -14.09 -1.13 -2.69
N VAL A 118 -13.34 -0.92 -1.60
CA VAL A 118 -13.37 -1.62 -0.31
C VAL A 118 -14.67 -2.43 -0.10
N PRO A 119 -14.67 -3.74 -0.43
CA PRO A 119 -15.73 -4.67 -0.02
C PRO A 119 -16.19 -4.43 1.42
N ALA A 120 -17.48 -4.64 1.72
CA ALA A 120 -18.08 -4.30 3.04
C ALA A 120 -17.29 -4.83 4.26
N GLU A 121 -16.63 -5.97 4.08
CA GLU A 121 -15.70 -6.66 4.97
C GLU A 121 -14.32 -5.97 5.18
N HIS A 122 -14.06 -4.83 4.57
CA HIS A 122 -12.79 -4.07 4.66
C HIS A 122 -12.97 -2.66 5.23
N LYS A 123 -14.16 -2.33 5.74
CA LYS A 123 -14.48 -1.02 6.32
C LYS A 123 -13.88 -0.78 7.72
N SER A 124 -13.16 -1.76 8.32
CA SER A 124 -12.54 -1.62 9.65
C SER A 124 -11.17 -2.31 9.79
N GLY A 125 -10.32 -1.76 10.67
CA GLY A 125 -9.06 -2.37 11.13
C GLY A 125 -7.78 -2.02 10.35
N SER A 126 -6.63 -2.03 11.03
CA SER A 126 -5.28 -1.85 10.44
C SER A 126 -4.78 -3.10 9.70
N ALA A 127 -5.35 -4.28 10.00
CA ALA A 127 -5.04 -5.56 9.35
C ALA A 127 -5.48 -5.65 7.88
N ARG A 128 -6.31 -4.70 7.39
CA ARG A 128 -6.88 -4.69 6.04
C ARG A 128 -5.88 -4.53 4.88
N TRP A 129 -4.59 -4.26 5.18
CA TRP A 129 -3.53 -3.98 4.20
C TRP A 129 -2.22 -4.74 4.46
N LYS A 130 -2.21 -5.73 5.37
CA LYS A 130 -0.96 -6.41 5.78
C LYS A 130 -0.41 -7.34 4.69
N ASP A 131 -1.28 -8.00 3.93
CA ASP A 131 -0.88 -9.03 2.97
C ASP A 131 -1.16 -8.55 1.54
N THR A 132 -0.13 -8.06 0.84
CA THR A 132 -0.27 -7.77 -0.60
C THR A 132 0.00 -9.05 -1.38
N ILE A 133 -1.05 -9.69 -1.88
CA ILE A 133 -0.90 -10.94 -2.63
C ILE A 133 -0.79 -10.66 -4.13
N VAL A 134 0.10 -11.42 -4.78
CA VAL A 134 0.31 -11.43 -6.23
C VAL A 134 -0.37 -12.66 -6.81
N TYR A 135 -1.26 -12.42 -7.76
CA TYR A 135 -2.08 -13.43 -8.40
C TYR A 135 -1.68 -13.56 -9.87
N VAL A 136 -1.62 -14.79 -10.35
CA VAL A 136 -1.37 -15.12 -11.75
C VAL A 136 -2.62 -15.81 -12.27
N ASP A 137 -3.30 -15.16 -13.22
CA ASP A 137 -4.58 -15.64 -13.76
C ASP A 137 -5.62 -15.99 -12.67
N GLY A 138 -5.66 -15.19 -11.61
CA GLY A 138 -6.58 -15.34 -10.48
C GLY A 138 -6.12 -16.30 -9.38
N GLN A 139 -4.98 -16.99 -9.56
CA GLN A 139 -4.44 -17.90 -8.55
C GLN A 139 -3.34 -17.21 -7.72
N PRO A 140 -3.39 -17.25 -6.38
CA PRO A 140 -2.35 -16.67 -5.55
C PRO A 140 -1.02 -17.38 -5.80
N ARG A 141 0.04 -16.61 -6.06
CA ARG A 141 1.35 -17.14 -6.42
C ARG A 141 2.47 -16.68 -5.50
N GLY A 142 2.36 -15.47 -4.96
CA GLY A 142 3.33 -14.91 -4.01
C GLY A 142 2.73 -13.78 -3.19
N ALA A 143 3.49 -13.28 -2.24
CA ALA A 143 3.16 -12.08 -1.48
C ALA A 143 4.27 -11.02 -1.62
N LEU A 144 3.92 -9.75 -1.49
CA LEU A 144 4.85 -8.65 -1.27
C LEU A 144 4.91 -8.40 0.24
N THR A 145 5.62 -9.28 0.93
CA THR A 145 5.98 -9.19 2.35
C THR A 145 7.47 -9.53 2.43
N PHE A 146 8.27 -8.71 3.12
CA PHE A 146 9.74 -8.77 2.99
C PHE A 146 10.30 -10.14 3.36
N GLY A 147 9.92 -10.68 4.53
CA GLY A 147 10.41 -11.98 5.00
C GLY A 147 10.00 -13.16 4.12
N GLU A 148 8.98 -12.96 3.29
CA GLU A 148 8.41 -13.96 2.39
C GLU A 148 8.86 -13.78 0.93
N LEU A 149 9.66 -12.75 0.63
CA LEU A 149 10.20 -12.56 -0.70
C LEU A 149 11.03 -13.80 -1.13
N PRO A 150 11.01 -14.14 -2.43
CA PRO A 150 11.85 -15.22 -2.95
C PRO A 150 13.31 -15.01 -2.59
N VAL A 151 13.99 -16.05 -2.12
CA VAL A 151 15.43 -15.97 -1.81
C VAL A 151 16.30 -15.52 -3.00
N PRO A 152 16.06 -15.96 -4.26
CA PRO A 152 16.89 -15.48 -5.38
C PRO A 152 16.54 -14.06 -5.84
N LEU A 153 15.60 -13.37 -5.20
CA LEU A 153 15.24 -12.01 -5.59
C LEU A 153 16.27 -11.02 -5.06
N GLU A 154 17.10 -10.50 -5.97
CA GLU A 154 18.08 -9.48 -5.62
C GLU A 154 17.44 -8.08 -5.54
N PRO A 155 17.88 -7.26 -4.57
CA PRO A 155 17.44 -5.88 -4.49
C PRO A 155 18.05 -5.01 -5.59
N THR A 156 17.28 -4.05 -6.07
CA THR A 156 17.77 -2.89 -6.81
C THR A 156 18.05 -1.76 -5.82
N TRP A 157 19.30 -1.34 -5.70
CA TRP A 157 19.70 -0.22 -4.85
C TRP A 157 19.51 1.09 -5.62
N VAL A 158 18.69 1.99 -5.07
CA VAL A 158 18.39 3.30 -5.64
C VAL A 158 18.96 4.39 -4.74
N GLU A 159 19.70 5.32 -5.32
CA GLU A 159 20.18 6.51 -4.61
C GLU A 159 19.07 7.55 -4.56
N GLU A 160 18.76 8.04 -3.36
CA GLU A 160 17.75 9.08 -3.14
C GLU A 160 18.22 10.10 -2.08
N GLU A 161 17.70 11.32 -2.17
CA GLU A 161 17.95 12.36 -1.18
C GLU A 161 17.11 12.09 0.08
N SER A 162 17.77 11.93 1.23
CA SER A 162 17.12 11.86 2.53
C SER A 162 17.32 13.19 3.26
N PRO A 163 16.23 13.88 3.67
CA PRO A 163 16.34 15.10 4.46
C PRO A 163 17.15 14.88 5.74
N ARG A 164 17.92 15.90 6.13
CA ARG A 164 18.63 15.93 7.41
C ARG A 164 18.59 17.34 7.99
N GLU A 165 18.81 17.41 9.29
CA GLU A 165 18.85 18.69 10.00
C GLU A 165 19.92 19.61 9.39
N ILE A 166 19.49 20.81 9.02
CA ILE A 166 20.37 21.85 8.49
C ILE A 166 21.10 22.48 9.66
N ARG A 167 22.44 22.54 9.59
CA ARG A 167 23.21 23.29 10.58
C ARG A 167 22.91 24.78 10.42
N PRO A 168 22.52 25.50 11.48
CA PRO A 168 22.27 26.94 11.40
C PRO A 168 23.49 27.68 10.81
N ASN A 169 23.24 28.61 9.89
CA ASN A 169 24.26 29.42 9.20
C ASN A 169 25.28 28.61 8.36
N SER A 170 24.88 27.48 7.79
CA SER A 170 25.70 26.69 6.86
C SER A 170 25.11 26.66 5.45
N ASN A 171 25.96 26.42 4.45
CA ASN A 171 25.54 26.11 3.06
C ASN A 171 25.16 24.63 2.89
N ASP A 172 24.69 24.01 3.96
CA ASP A 172 24.32 22.61 3.97
C ASP A 172 23.04 22.43 3.15
N PRO A 173 23.02 21.51 2.16
CA PRO A 173 21.86 21.29 1.31
C PRO A 173 20.65 20.74 2.08
N GLY A 174 20.81 20.31 3.34
CA GLY A 174 19.71 19.79 4.15
C GLY A 174 19.29 18.38 3.77
N PHE A 175 20.10 17.68 2.99
CA PHE A 175 19.93 16.27 2.68
C PHE A 175 21.26 15.52 2.65
N VAL A 176 21.17 14.19 2.66
CA VAL A 176 22.24 13.24 2.34
C VAL A 176 21.74 12.28 1.27
N MET A 177 22.63 11.85 0.39
CA MET A 177 22.34 10.74 -0.50
C MET A 177 22.34 9.44 0.31
N VAL A 178 21.24 8.71 0.27
CA VAL A 178 21.10 7.39 0.87
C VAL A 178 20.79 6.37 -0.21
N LYS A 179 21.27 5.14 -0.02
CA LYS A 179 20.91 4.01 -0.88
C LYS A 179 19.74 3.30 -0.25
N ARG A 180 18.61 3.26 -0.95
CA ARG A 180 17.45 2.50 -0.51
C ARG A 180 17.26 1.24 -1.33
N ARG A 181 16.78 0.21 -0.63
CA ARG A 181 16.40 -1.05 -1.21
C ARG A 181 15.06 -0.94 -1.92
N ARG A 182 15.01 -1.40 -3.17
CA ARG A 182 13.80 -1.55 -3.99
C ARG A 182 13.85 -2.90 -4.70
N TYR A 183 12.73 -3.35 -5.24
CA TYR A 183 12.64 -4.62 -5.96
C TYR A 183 11.92 -4.45 -7.28
N ARG A 184 12.48 -4.97 -8.36
CA ARG A 184 11.85 -4.89 -9.68
C ARG A 184 10.71 -5.88 -9.79
N PHE A 185 9.58 -5.45 -10.35
CA PHE A 185 8.43 -6.34 -10.51
C PHE A 185 8.75 -7.53 -11.42
N THR A 186 9.45 -7.34 -12.53
CA THR A 186 9.80 -8.45 -13.45
C THR A 186 10.70 -9.49 -12.80
N ASP A 187 11.63 -9.06 -11.94
CA ASP A 187 12.57 -9.94 -11.26
C ASP A 187 11.83 -10.75 -10.18
N TYR A 188 10.93 -10.10 -9.44
CA TYR A 188 10.01 -10.77 -8.51
C TYR A 188 9.12 -11.80 -9.23
N LEU A 189 8.49 -11.42 -10.34
CA LEU A 189 7.63 -12.30 -11.13
C LEU A 189 8.39 -13.53 -11.62
N THR A 190 9.62 -13.33 -12.12
CA THR A 190 10.51 -14.43 -12.52
C THR A 190 10.84 -15.34 -11.33
N ALA A 191 11.14 -14.77 -10.17
CA ALA A 191 11.51 -15.52 -8.97
C ALA A 191 10.36 -16.37 -8.39
N ILE A 192 9.10 -15.94 -8.55
CA ILE A 192 7.91 -16.77 -8.25
C ILE A 192 7.52 -17.68 -9.42
N GLY A 193 8.29 -17.68 -10.51
CA GLY A 193 8.15 -18.59 -11.63
C GLY A 193 7.09 -18.22 -12.66
N VAL A 194 6.84 -16.92 -12.83
CA VAL A 194 6.07 -16.39 -13.96
C VAL A 194 7.02 -16.18 -15.13
N ASP A 195 6.64 -16.69 -16.30
CA ASP A 195 7.29 -16.31 -17.56
C ASP A 195 6.85 -14.89 -17.95
N VAL A 196 7.73 -13.92 -17.72
CA VAL A 196 7.48 -12.50 -18.01
C VAL A 196 7.26 -12.25 -19.51
N ALA A 197 7.81 -13.10 -20.40
CA ALA A 197 7.60 -12.98 -21.84
C ALA A 197 6.13 -13.28 -22.23
N ALA A 198 5.48 -14.18 -21.50
CA ALA A 198 4.09 -14.56 -21.72
C ALA A 198 3.06 -13.63 -21.07
N VAL A 199 3.50 -12.69 -20.22
CA VAL A 199 2.58 -11.73 -19.57
C VAL A 199 1.90 -10.86 -20.63
N LYS A 200 0.57 -10.81 -20.58
CA LYS A 200 -0.30 -9.98 -21.42
C LYS A 200 -0.52 -8.59 -20.80
N ALA A 201 -0.71 -8.54 -19.49
CA ALA A 201 -0.87 -7.29 -18.73
C ALA A 201 -0.52 -7.51 -17.26
N LEU A 202 -0.14 -6.42 -16.59
CA LEU A 202 0.07 -6.34 -15.15
C LEU A 202 -0.80 -5.21 -14.60
N HIS A 203 -1.64 -5.52 -13.61
CA HIS A 203 -2.44 -4.54 -12.90
C HIS A 203 -1.98 -4.50 -11.44
N ILE A 204 -1.56 -3.33 -10.98
CA ILE A 204 -1.24 -3.06 -9.57
C ILE A 204 -2.40 -2.25 -9.01
N TYR A 205 -3.25 -2.90 -8.23
CA TYR A 205 -4.44 -2.26 -7.71
C TYR A 205 -4.08 -1.38 -6.51
N GLY A 206 -4.57 -0.14 -6.55
CA GLY A 206 -4.55 0.78 -5.41
C GLY A 206 -5.74 0.55 -4.48
N PRO A 207 -5.97 1.44 -3.50
CA PRO A 207 -7.17 1.43 -2.66
C PRO A 207 -8.47 1.70 -3.42
N LYS A 208 -8.35 2.41 -4.56
CA LYS A 208 -9.44 2.73 -5.49
C LYS A 208 -9.04 2.27 -6.88
N PHE A 209 -10.02 1.90 -7.71
CA PHE A 209 -9.74 1.49 -9.09
C PHE A 209 -9.09 2.63 -9.91
N THR A 210 -9.47 3.88 -9.62
CA THR A 210 -8.90 5.10 -10.22
C THR A 210 -7.42 5.29 -9.89
N ASP A 211 -6.95 4.64 -8.82
CA ASP A 211 -5.58 4.69 -8.32
C ASP A 211 -4.80 3.41 -8.66
N SER A 212 -5.24 2.67 -9.68
CA SER A 212 -4.58 1.42 -10.09
C SER A 212 -3.66 1.63 -11.28
N VAL A 213 -2.46 1.04 -11.23
CA VAL A 213 -1.54 1.00 -12.37
C VAL A 213 -1.98 -0.10 -13.32
N VAL A 214 -2.17 0.23 -14.59
CA VAL A 214 -2.49 -0.73 -15.65
C VAL A 214 -1.44 -0.61 -16.74
N THR A 215 -0.75 -1.72 -17.04
CA THR A 215 0.27 -1.76 -18.10
C THR A 215 0.15 -3.03 -18.92
N SER A 216 0.50 -2.92 -20.20
CA SER A 216 0.61 -4.08 -21.09
C SER A 216 1.88 -4.88 -20.80
N GLY A 217 1.90 -6.15 -21.17
CA GLY A 217 3.10 -6.97 -21.04
C GLY A 217 4.27 -6.46 -21.89
N ALA A 218 3.98 -5.89 -23.07
CA ALA A 218 5.02 -5.31 -23.93
C ALA A 218 5.70 -4.10 -23.26
N GLU A 219 4.90 -3.24 -22.62
CA GLU A 219 5.40 -2.08 -21.89
C GLU A 219 6.11 -2.50 -20.59
N LEU A 220 5.60 -3.50 -19.87
CA LEU A 220 6.28 -4.09 -18.71
C LEU A 220 7.69 -4.58 -19.04
N ARG A 221 7.91 -5.10 -20.26
CA ARG A 221 9.22 -5.57 -20.75
C ARG A 221 10.08 -4.46 -21.37
N SER A 222 9.59 -3.23 -21.43
CA SER A 222 10.32 -2.10 -22.01
C SER A 222 11.38 -1.54 -21.06
N LYS A 223 12.19 -0.60 -21.56
CA LYS A 223 13.12 0.18 -20.73
C LYS A 223 12.40 0.95 -19.62
N ALA A 224 11.20 1.46 -19.88
CA ALA A 224 10.38 2.10 -18.86
C ALA A 224 9.92 1.06 -17.82
N GLY A 225 9.46 -0.11 -18.27
CA GLY A 225 9.05 -1.20 -17.38
C GLY A 225 10.15 -1.73 -16.47
N ALA A 226 11.43 -1.63 -16.89
CA ALA A 226 12.55 -1.88 -16.00
C ALA A 226 12.48 -0.97 -14.75
N GLY A 227 12.07 0.29 -14.88
CA GLY A 227 11.92 1.20 -13.75
C GLY A 227 10.72 0.91 -12.83
N LEU A 228 9.86 -0.07 -13.15
CA LEU A 228 8.73 -0.44 -12.29
C LEU A 228 9.22 -1.28 -11.11
N LEU A 229 9.33 -0.65 -9.95
CA LEU A 229 9.81 -1.25 -8.72
C LEU A 229 8.72 -1.27 -7.64
N PHE A 230 8.97 -1.95 -6.54
CA PHE A 230 8.24 -1.77 -5.30
C PHE A 230 9.19 -1.66 -4.11
N ARG A 231 8.64 -1.12 -3.02
CA ARG A 231 9.31 -0.99 -1.71
C ARG A 231 8.32 -1.27 -0.59
N PHE A 232 8.82 -1.28 0.63
CA PHE A 232 8.00 -1.31 1.82
C PHE A 232 8.00 0.06 2.51
N GLY A 233 6.90 0.38 3.20
CA GLY A 233 6.71 1.66 3.88
C GLY A 233 7.71 1.91 5.01
N SER A 234 8.18 0.84 5.65
CA SER A 234 9.18 0.85 6.74
C SER A 234 10.40 0.03 6.33
N GLU A 235 10.91 0.27 5.12
CA GLU A 235 12.06 -0.40 4.45
C GLU A 235 11.92 -1.92 4.25
N VAL A 236 11.76 -2.68 5.32
CA VAL A 236 11.57 -4.14 5.35
C VAL A 236 10.24 -4.54 5.98
N GLY A 237 9.41 -3.57 6.40
CA GLY A 237 8.10 -3.83 6.96
C GLY A 237 7.02 -2.86 6.46
N GLY A 238 5.79 -3.13 6.87
CA GLY A 238 4.64 -2.29 6.52
C GLY A 238 4.10 -2.58 5.12
N LYS A 239 3.38 -1.62 4.56
CA LYS A 239 2.66 -1.79 3.29
C LYS A 239 3.64 -1.81 2.13
N SER A 240 3.35 -2.63 1.12
CA SER A 240 4.04 -2.54 -0.16
C SER A 240 3.56 -1.32 -0.93
N ILE A 241 4.51 -0.62 -1.57
CA ILE A 241 4.30 0.65 -2.27
C ILE A 241 4.98 0.52 -3.63
N PRO A 242 4.29 0.80 -4.75
CA PRO A 242 4.92 0.77 -6.06
C PRO A 242 5.77 2.03 -6.26
N VAL A 243 6.86 1.89 -6.99
CA VAL A 243 7.65 2.98 -7.55
C VAL A 243 7.43 2.91 -9.05
N VAL A 244 6.58 3.80 -9.53
CA VAL A 244 6.13 3.82 -10.93
C VAL A 244 6.95 4.88 -11.69
N PRO A 245 7.60 4.53 -12.81
CA PRO A 245 8.28 5.51 -13.66
C PRO A 245 7.31 6.54 -14.21
N GLU A 246 7.82 7.73 -14.50
CA GLU A 246 7.05 8.76 -15.17
C GLU A 246 6.50 8.24 -16.52
N ALA A 247 5.25 8.58 -16.82
CA ALA A 247 4.54 8.18 -18.03
C ALA A 247 4.45 6.65 -18.27
N PHE A 248 4.62 5.82 -17.24
CA PHE A 248 4.45 4.38 -17.35
C PHE A 248 2.98 3.95 -17.18
N GLY A 249 2.54 3.01 -18.02
CA GLY A 249 1.19 2.45 -17.99
C GLY A 249 0.14 3.53 -18.25
N ASN A 250 -0.84 3.61 -17.36
CA ASN A 250 -1.87 4.64 -17.36
C ASN A 250 -1.48 5.91 -16.57
N GLY A 251 -0.20 6.09 -16.23
CA GLY A 251 0.31 7.27 -15.52
C GLY A 251 -0.14 7.38 -14.06
N ARG A 252 -0.58 6.28 -13.44
CA ARG A 252 -0.98 6.23 -12.03
C ARG A 252 0.16 5.76 -11.14
N SER A 253 0.18 6.24 -9.90
CA SER A 253 1.17 5.85 -8.89
C SER A 253 0.51 5.82 -7.51
N PRO A 254 -0.10 4.69 -7.12
CA PRO A 254 -0.80 4.62 -5.84
C PRO A 254 0.15 4.68 -4.65
N ASP A 255 -0.34 5.27 -3.56
CA ASP A 255 0.36 5.34 -2.27
C ASP A 255 0.53 3.96 -1.59
N LYS A 256 -0.21 2.93 -2.01
CA LYS A 256 -0.06 1.54 -1.55
C LYS A 256 -0.62 0.54 -2.56
N ILE A 257 -0.12 -0.69 -2.49
CA ILE A 257 -0.64 -1.80 -3.28
C ILE A 257 -1.67 -2.56 -2.44
N SER A 258 -2.86 -2.79 -3.01
CA SER A 258 -3.89 -3.66 -2.42
C SER A 258 -3.77 -5.10 -2.93
N SER A 259 -3.51 -5.26 -4.23
CA SER A 259 -3.26 -6.55 -4.86
C SER A 259 -2.52 -6.35 -6.19
N VAL A 260 -1.89 -7.41 -6.67
CA VAL A 260 -1.24 -7.44 -7.98
C VAL A 260 -1.85 -8.55 -8.81
N MET A 261 -2.37 -8.23 -9.99
CA MET A 261 -2.89 -9.21 -10.95
C MET A 261 -1.97 -9.29 -12.16
N VAL A 262 -1.50 -10.49 -12.43
CA VAL A 262 -0.70 -10.83 -13.60
C VAL A 262 -1.57 -11.67 -14.53
N TYR A 263 -1.81 -11.16 -15.73
CA TYR A 263 -2.61 -11.85 -16.74
C TYR A 263 -1.67 -12.50 -17.74
N VAL A 264 -1.68 -13.84 -17.79
CA VAL A 264 -0.86 -14.63 -18.73
C VAL A 264 -1.78 -15.34 -19.71
N LYS A 265 -2.72 -16.12 -19.19
CA LYS A 265 -3.70 -16.86 -20.01
C LYS A 265 -5.02 -16.11 -20.10
N ARG A 266 -5.51 -15.54 -19.00
CA ARG A 266 -6.81 -14.86 -18.95
C ARG A 266 -6.80 -13.53 -19.70
N THR A 267 -7.99 -13.10 -20.11
CA THR A 267 -8.19 -11.78 -20.72
C THR A 267 -8.09 -10.70 -19.65
N PRO A 268 -7.17 -9.73 -19.74
CA PRO A 268 -7.11 -8.64 -18.78
C PRO A 268 -8.32 -7.71 -18.92
N PRO A 269 -8.89 -7.20 -17.81
CA PRO A 269 -9.93 -6.19 -17.88
C PRO A 269 -9.35 -4.89 -18.45
N LYS A 270 -10.20 -4.06 -19.04
CA LYS A 270 -9.83 -2.73 -19.52
C LYS A 270 -10.27 -1.70 -18.49
N LEU A 271 -9.38 -0.78 -18.13
CA LEU A 271 -9.74 0.38 -17.32
C LEU A 271 -10.30 1.47 -18.23
N VAL A 272 -11.53 1.89 -17.98
CA VAL A 272 -12.14 3.08 -18.55
C VAL A 272 -11.95 4.22 -17.55
N ALA A 273 -11.33 5.31 -18.00
CA ALA A 273 -10.98 6.44 -17.13
C ALA A 273 -12.24 7.02 -16.47
N HIS A 274 -12.15 7.27 -15.16
CA HIS A 274 -13.24 7.81 -14.33
C HIS A 274 -14.52 6.96 -14.25
N ASP A 275 -14.53 5.75 -14.81
CA ASP A 275 -15.72 4.90 -14.80
C ASP A 275 -15.47 3.56 -14.12
N GLY A 276 -14.46 2.79 -14.52
CA GLY A 276 -14.17 1.52 -13.88
C GLY A 276 -13.48 0.49 -14.76
N PHE A 277 -13.39 -0.73 -14.26
CA PHE A 277 -12.88 -1.85 -15.03
C PHE A 277 -14.02 -2.53 -15.81
N TYR A 278 -13.70 -2.97 -17.01
CA TYR A 278 -14.59 -3.71 -17.89
C TYR A 278 -13.94 -5.02 -18.31
N LEU A 279 -14.71 -6.10 -18.30
CA LEU A 279 -14.29 -7.40 -18.82
C LEU A 279 -15.36 -7.88 -19.79
N ASP A 280 -14.94 -8.27 -21.00
CA ASP A 280 -15.85 -8.73 -22.07
C ASP A 280 -17.03 -7.79 -22.37
N GLY A 281 -16.82 -6.48 -22.18
CA GLY A 281 -17.81 -5.43 -22.43
C GLY A 281 -18.70 -5.07 -21.24
N GLU A 282 -18.59 -5.79 -20.13
CA GLU A 282 -19.37 -5.55 -18.91
C GLU A 282 -18.55 -4.87 -17.84
N LYS A 283 -19.12 -3.87 -17.17
CA LYS A 283 -18.50 -3.20 -16.02
C LYS A 283 -18.40 -4.21 -14.88
N ILE A 284 -17.19 -4.40 -14.37
CA ILE A 284 -16.95 -5.28 -13.24
C ILE A 284 -16.79 -4.46 -11.96
N VAL A 285 -17.43 -4.91 -10.90
CA VAL A 285 -17.21 -4.41 -9.55
C VAL A 285 -16.23 -5.37 -8.91
N GLY A 286 -14.96 -4.99 -8.78
CA GLY A 286 -13.99 -5.97 -8.34
C GLY A 286 -12.59 -5.79 -8.87
N VAL A 287 -11.72 -6.62 -8.33
CA VAL A 287 -10.58 -7.14 -9.08
C VAL A 287 -11.07 -8.41 -9.79
N PRO A 288 -11.01 -8.52 -11.12
CA PRO A 288 -11.54 -9.69 -11.81
C PRO A 288 -10.65 -10.91 -11.62
N TYR A 289 -11.29 -12.08 -11.68
CA TYR A 289 -10.69 -13.40 -11.43
C TYR A 289 -10.12 -13.58 -10.03
N TYR A 290 -10.21 -12.54 -9.22
CA TYR A 290 -10.11 -12.64 -7.79
C TYR A 290 -11.28 -13.49 -7.33
N GLY A 291 -10.96 -14.69 -6.84
CA GLY A 291 -11.90 -15.43 -6.01
C GLY A 291 -11.99 -14.76 -4.64
N GLU A 292 -12.12 -15.59 -3.61
CA GLU A 292 -11.94 -15.11 -2.25
C GLU A 292 -10.50 -14.60 -2.03
N PRO A 293 -10.32 -13.34 -1.58
CA PRO A 293 -9.02 -12.80 -1.22
C PRO A 293 -8.24 -13.76 -0.32
N LEU A 294 -6.99 -14.08 -0.68
CA LEU A 294 -6.10 -14.78 0.24
C LEU A 294 -5.70 -13.81 1.38
N ARG A 295 -6.45 -13.83 2.49
CA ARG A 295 -6.25 -12.95 3.65
C ARG A 295 -6.00 -13.75 4.92
N GLY A 296 -4.98 -13.34 5.67
CA GLY A 296 -4.62 -13.96 6.93
C GLY A 296 -4.25 -15.44 6.78
N GLY A 297 -4.04 -16.08 7.92
CA GLY A 297 -3.49 -17.42 7.97
C GLY A 297 -2.00 -17.46 7.64
N VAL A 298 -1.41 -18.63 7.84
CA VAL A 298 0.03 -18.84 7.64
C VAL A 298 0.25 -19.38 6.24
N ARG A 299 0.95 -18.61 5.41
CA ARG A 299 1.27 -19.00 4.03
C ARG A 299 2.36 -20.04 4.02
N VAL A 300 2.16 -21.09 3.23
CA VAL A 300 3.18 -22.11 2.96
C VAL A 300 3.66 -21.96 1.52
N TYR A 301 4.96 -21.78 1.38
CA TYR A 301 5.64 -21.65 0.10
C TYR A 301 6.35 -22.95 -0.25
N LEU A 302 6.34 -23.32 -1.52
CA LEU A 302 7.22 -24.35 -2.09
C LEU A 302 7.97 -23.72 -3.25
N ASP A 303 9.31 -23.66 -3.12
CA ASP A 303 10.20 -23.01 -4.08
C ASP A 303 9.69 -21.61 -4.49
N ASN A 304 9.47 -20.75 -3.49
CA ASN A 304 9.05 -19.36 -3.62
C ASN A 304 7.60 -19.12 -4.08
N ARG A 305 6.79 -20.17 -4.22
CA ARG A 305 5.38 -20.05 -4.62
C ARG A 305 4.44 -20.46 -3.50
N ILE A 306 3.38 -19.70 -3.29
CA ILE A 306 2.31 -20.11 -2.36
C ILE A 306 1.70 -21.41 -2.88
N VAL A 307 1.63 -22.42 -2.03
CA VAL A 307 1.03 -23.73 -2.33
C VAL A 307 -0.09 -24.12 -1.37
N ALA A 308 -0.10 -23.55 -0.16
CA ALA A 308 -1.17 -23.74 0.80
C ALA A 308 -1.23 -22.53 1.75
N VAL A 309 -2.37 -22.38 2.44
CA VAL A 309 -2.50 -21.45 3.55
C VAL A 309 -3.16 -22.16 4.72
N ILE A 310 -2.52 -22.11 5.88
CA ILE A 310 -3.07 -22.65 7.10
C ILE A 310 -4.01 -21.61 7.70
N LYS A 311 -5.31 -21.87 7.61
CA LYS A 311 -6.36 -21.06 8.22
C LYS A 311 -7.04 -21.86 9.32
N ARG A 312 -7.01 -21.32 10.55
CA ARG A 312 -7.55 -22.00 11.74
C ARG A 312 -8.99 -22.48 11.55
N GLN A 313 -9.84 -21.64 10.94
CA GLN A 313 -11.24 -21.95 10.70
C GLN A 313 -11.48 -23.04 9.64
N GLU A 314 -10.46 -23.36 8.83
CA GLU A 314 -10.52 -24.39 7.79
C GLU A 314 -9.85 -25.71 8.25
N LEU A 315 -9.24 -25.73 9.44
CA LEU A 315 -8.62 -26.94 9.99
C LEU A 315 -9.66 -27.90 10.54
N LYS A 316 -9.58 -29.15 10.08
CA LYS A 316 -10.42 -30.26 10.54
C LYS A 316 -9.92 -30.79 11.87
N ALA A 317 -10.77 -30.78 12.89
CA ALA A 317 -10.41 -31.23 14.23
C ALA A 317 -10.12 -32.74 14.28
N GLU A 318 -10.80 -33.52 13.44
CA GLU A 318 -10.63 -34.97 13.30
C GLU A 318 -9.28 -35.37 12.68
N ALA A 319 -8.61 -34.45 11.99
CA ALA A 319 -7.26 -34.66 11.46
C ALA A 319 -6.16 -34.24 12.45
N ALA A 320 -6.54 -33.76 13.65
CA ALA A 320 -5.61 -33.35 14.68
C ALA A 320 -5.36 -34.46 15.70
N GLU A 321 -4.15 -34.52 16.21
CA GLU A 321 -3.87 -35.15 17.49
C GLU A 321 -4.36 -34.24 18.62
N LYS A 322 -5.12 -34.80 19.57
CA LYS A 322 -5.56 -34.08 20.77
C LYS A 322 -4.60 -34.35 21.92
N LEU A 323 -3.89 -33.33 22.36
CA LEU A 323 -2.95 -33.38 23.47
C LEU A 323 -3.68 -33.47 24.83
N PRO A 324 -2.99 -33.85 25.93
CA PRO A 324 -3.59 -33.98 27.26
C PRO A 324 -4.25 -32.71 27.81
N ASP A 325 -3.75 -31.54 27.41
CA ASP A 325 -4.31 -30.22 27.77
C ASP A 325 -5.52 -29.82 26.91
N GLY A 326 -5.93 -30.68 25.98
CA GLY A 326 -7.01 -30.44 25.02
C GLY A 326 -6.60 -29.67 23.78
N THR A 327 -5.33 -29.25 23.65
CA THR A 327 -4.80 -28.58 22.47
C THR A 327 -4.84 -29.52 21.26
N LEU A 328 -5.25 -28.99 20.11
CA LEU A 328 -5.22 -29.70 18.83
C LEU A 328 -3.91 -29.41 18.11
N ARG A 329 -3.27 -30.47 17.62
CA ARG A 329 -2.00 -30.44 16.91
C ARG A 329 -2.12 -31.20 15.59
N TRP A 330 -1.73 -30.58 14.48
CA TRP A 330 -1.79 -31.18 13.15
C TRP A 330 -0.39 -31.51 12.64
N LYS A 331 -0.25 -32.59 11.88
CA LYS A 331 0.99 -32.86 11.14
C LYS A 331 1.04 -32.03 9.88
N LEU A 332 2.15 -31.32 9.65
CA LEU A 332 2.32 -30.46 8.49
C LEU A 332 2.24 -31.27 7.19
N ALA A 333 2.90 -32.42 7.13
CA ALA A 333 2.92 -33.27 5.94
C ALA A 333 1.51 -33.76 5.53
N GLU A 334 0.69 -34.15 6.50
CA GLU A 334 -0.69 -34.59 6.24
C GLU A 334 -1.60 -33.43 5.79
N PHE A 335 -1.45 -32.25 6.41
CA PHE A 335 -2.14 -31.03 5.98
C PHE A 335 -1.79 -30.65 4.53
N LEU A 336 -0.50 -30.69 4.19
CA LEU A 336 0.00 -30.35 2.86
C LEU A 336 -0.44 -31.39 1.82
N ALA A 337 -0.38 -32.68 2.14
CA ALA A 337 -0.89 -33.74 1.27
C ALA A 337 -2.41 -33.57 1.01
N GLY A 338 -3.19 -33.24 2.05
CA GLY A 338 -4.62 -32.92 1.91
C GLY A 338 -4.90 -31.68 1.06
N SER A 339 -3.94 -30.77 0.96
CA SER A 339 -3.97 -29.60 0.07
C SER A 339 -3.41 -29.88 -1.33
N GLY A 340 -3.07 -31.13 -1.64
CA GLY A 340 -2.51 -31.55 -2.93
C GLY A 340 -1.02 -31.22 -3.12
N VAL A 341 -0.30 -30.88 -2.04
CA VAL A 341 1.12 -30.55 -2.08
C VAL A 341 1.96 -31.81 -1.88
N ASN A 342 2.85 -32.11 -2.83
CA ASN A 342 3.80 -33.21 -2.74
C ASN A 342 5.13 -32.72 -2.14
N LEU A 343 5.59 -33.38 -1.08
CA LEU A 343 6.85 -33.07 -0.38
C LEU A 343 8.04 -33.92 -0.85
N THR A 344 7.86 -34.78 -1.83
CA THR A 344 8.94 -35.63 -2.36
C THR A 344 10.10 -34.79 -2.85
N GLY A 345 11.29 -34.98 -2.26
CA GLY A 345 12.49 -34.24 -2.61
C GLY A 345 12.64 -32.87 -1.95
N VAL A 346 11.69 -32.45 -1.11
CA VAL A 346 11.86 -31.26 -0.25
C VAL A 346 12.90 -31.58 0.83
N THR A 347 13.97 -30.80 0.86
CA THR A 347 15.13 -31.08 1.75
C THR A 347 15.11 -30.24 3.01
N GLN A 348 14.40 -29.12 3.01
CA GLN A 348 14.38 -28.19 4.14
C GLN A 348 13.08 -27.37 4.20
N ALA A 349 12.78 -26.86 5.38
CA ALA A 349 11.75 -25.85 5.63
C ALA A 349 12.29 -24.71 6.49
N TRP A 350 12.02 -23.47 6.09
CA TRP A 350 12.32 -22.28 6.88
C TRP A 350 11.07 -21.74 7.54
N VAL A 351 11.16 -21.46 8.84
CA VAL A 351 10.14 -20.72 9.58
C VAL A 351 10.40 -19.22 9.38
N ILE A 352 9.38 -18.50 8.93
CA ILE A 352 9.43 -17.06 8.70
C ILE A 352 8.64 -16.36 9.81
N ARG A 353 9.29 -15.42 10.48
CA ARG A 353 8.68 -14.48 11.41
C ARG A 353 9.49 -13.19 11.51
N ASP A 354 8.82 -12.09 11.79
CA ASP A 354 9.44 -10.77 11.99
C ASP A 354 10.35 -10.39 10.81
N GLU A 355 9.81 -10.61 9.60
CA GLU A 355 10.46 -10.33 8.33
C GLU A 355 11.76 -11.11 8.09
N ARG A 356 12.00 -12.19 8.84
CA ARG A 356 13.22 -13.01 8.78
C ARG A 356 12.91 -14.49 8.67
N ARG A 357 13.75 -15.21 7.92
CA ARG A 357 13.85 -16.68 7.97
C ARG A 357 14.75 -17.04 9.15
N GLN A 358 14.15 -17.55 10.23
CA GLN A 358 14.83 -17.67 11.51
C GLN A 358 15.32 -19.10 11.77
N GLU A 359 14.42 -20.07 11.80
CA GLU A 359 14.75 -21.48 11.99
C GLU A 359 14.65 -22.27 10.69
N VAL A 360 15.54 -23.26 10.54
CA VAL A 360 15.53 -24.23 9.45
C VAL A 360 15.31 -25.62 10.02
N LEU A 361 14.42 -26.37 9.37
CA LEU A 361 14.21 -27.78 9.58
C LEU A 361 14.80 -28.54 8.41
N ASP A 362 15.58 -29.57 8.68
CA ASP A 362 16.00 -30.52 7.65
C ASP A 362 14.84 -31.47 7.25
N GLY A 363 15.07 -32.33 6.26
CA GLY A 363 14.05 -33.26 5.77
C GLY A 363 13.53 -34.23 6.83
N ALA A 364 14.35 -34.64 7.80
CA ALA A 364 13.94 -35.54 8.87
C ALA A 364 13.04 -34.82 9.89
N GLN A 365 13.41 -33.60 10.27
CA GLN A 365 12.61 -32.73 11.12
C GLN A 365 11.30 -32.31 10.45
N LEU A 366 11.33 -32.04 9.13
CA LEU A 366 10.14 -31.69 8.36
C LEU A 366 9.13 -32.85 8.29
N ALA A 367 9.61 -34.09 8.15
CA ALA A 367 8.75 -35.27 8.05
C ALA A 367 7.88 -35.49 9.30
N THR A 368 8.37 -35.07 10.47
CA THR A 368 7.66 -35.15 11.76
C THR A 368 7.10 -33.81 12.23
N ALA A 369 7.23 -32.75 11.42
CA ALA A 369 6.83 -31.41 11.82
C ALA A 369 5.32 -31.32 12.08
N THR A 370 4.97 -30.68 13.18
CA THR A 370 3.59 -30.43 13.60
C THR A 370 3.34 -28.94 13.80
N PHE A 371 2.08 -28.53 13.87
CA PHE A 371 1.71 -27.17 14.22
C PHE A 371 0.41 -27.10 15.05
N GLU A 372 0.28 -26.03 15.83
CA GLU A 372 -0.89 -25.69 16.63
C GLU A 372 -1.46 -24.33 16.16
N ALA A 373 -2.77 -24.24 15.98
CA ALA A 373 -3.47 -23.01 15.58
C ALA A 373 -4.25 -22.43 16.78
N ALA A 374 -3.54 -21.76 17.69
CA ALA A 374 -4.11 -21.25 18.93
C ALA A 374 -5.14 -20.11 18.71
N PRO A 375 -6.16 -19.96 19.59
CA PRO A 375 -7.24 -18.99 19.38
C PRO A 375 -6.86 -17.51 19.31
N GLN A 376 -5.66 -17.16 19.76
CA GLN A 376 -5.13 -15.80 19.82
C GLN A 376 -3.79 -15.66 19.08
N ALA A 377 -3.49 -16.55 18.14
CA ALA A 377 -2.20 -16.54 17.46
C ALA A 377 -2.03 -15.40 16.43
N HIS A 378 -2.97 -14.45 16.31
CA HIS A 378 -2.85 -13.23 15.49
C HIS A 378 -2.34 -13.43 14.04
N GLY A 379 -2.72 -14.52 13.38
CA GLY A 379 -2.26 -14.83 12.01
C GLY A 379 -1.03 -15.75 11.95
N GLU A 380 -0.65 -16.35 13.08
CA GLU A 380 0.48 -17.26 13.19
C GLU A 380 0.02 -18.67 13.60
N VAL A 381 0.94 -19.62 13.47
CA VAL A 381 0.83 -20.95 14.09
C VAL A 381 2.04 -21.18 14.99
N LEU A 382 1.87 -22.02 16.00
CA LEU A 382 2.98 -22.52 16.80
C LEU A 382 3.52 -23.77 16.13
N PHE A 383 4.78 -23.75 15.72
CA PHE A 383 5.39 -24.76 14.86
C PHE A 383 6.38 -25.63 15.65
N GLY A 384 6.23 -26.95 15.49
CA GLY A 384 7.02 -27.97 16.17
C GLY A 384 6.84 -27.99 17.69
N ASP A 385 7.59 -28.87 18.36
CA ASP A 385 7.54 -29.02 19.82
C ASP A 385 8.07 -27.80 20.58
N GLN A 386 8.94 -27.01 19.93
CA GLN A 386 9.46 -25.74 20.47
C GLN A 386 8.44 -24.61 20.39
N LYS A 387 7.25 -24.84 19.80
CA LYS A 387 6.17 -23.85 19.65
C LYS A 387 6.66 -22.55 19.00
N LEU A 388 7.49 -22.67 17.96
CA LEU A 388 8.03 -21.52 17.24
C LEU A 388 6.89 -20.75 16.57
N ARG A 389 6.81 -19.44 16.79
CA ARG A 389 5.81 -18.60 16.11
C ARG A 389 6.15 -18.53 14.63
N ALA A 390 5.26 -19.00 13.77
CA ALA A 390 5.42 -18.98 12.33
C ALA A 390 4.35 -18.08 11.69
N GLN A 391 4.79 -17.03 10.99
CA GLN A 391 3.94 -16.17 10.16
C GLN A 391 3.84 -16.72 8.72
N ALA A 392 4.91 -17.38 8.26
CA ALA A 392 4.93 -18.17 7.03
C ALA A 392 5.93 -19.34 7.15
N ILE A 393 5.81 -20.31 6.24
CA ILE A 393 6.70 -21.47 6.15
C ILE A 393 7.19 -21.57 4.70
N ALA A 394 8.50 -21.66 4.48
CA ALA A 394 9.09 -21.79 3.15
C ALA A 394 9.80 -23.13 2.97
N LEU A 395 9.25 -23.97 2.11
CA LEU A 395 9.75 -25.29 1.75
C LEU A 395 10.64 -25.18 0.51
N HIS A 396 11.74 -25.94 0.49
CA HIS A 396 12.67 -25.92 -0.63
C HIS A 396 13.17 -27.32 -0.99
N HIS A 397 13.19 -27.60 -2.29
CA HIS A 397 13.85 -28.80 -2.84
C HIS A 397 15.37 -28.66 -2.87
N LYS A 398 15.87 -27.44 -3.04
CA LYS A 398 17.30 -27.11 -2.99
C LYS A 398 17.63 -26.48 -1.63
N GLY A 399 18.62 -27.03 -0.94
CA GLY A 399 19.16 -26.44 0.28
C GLY A 399 19.59 -24.98 0.09
N ILE A 400 19.30 -24.15 1.08
CA ILE A 400 19.62 -22.71 1.11
C ILE A 400 20.44 -22.49 2.35
N ARG A 401 21.63 -21.90 2.19
CA ARG A 401 22.52 -21.64 3.30
C ARG A 401 22.10 -20.35 3.98
N ARG A 402 22.39 -20.23 5.27
CA ARG A 402 21.95 -19.07 6.06
C ARG A 402 22.57 -17.76 5.56
N GLU A 403 23.80 -17.84 5.05
CA GLU A 403 24.52 -16.71 4.45
C GLU A 403 23.92 -16.23 3.10
N ASP A 404 23.10 -17.06 2.45
CA ASP A 404 22.42 -16.70 1.20
C ASP A 404 21.06 -16.02 1.47
N LEU A 405 20.65 -15.90 2.73
CA LEU A 405 19.38 -15.28 3.09
C LEU A 405 19.46 -13.75 3.05
N PRO A 406 18.37 -13.07 2.64
CA PRO A 406 18.30 -11.62 2.71
C PRO A 406 18.58 -11.13 4.14
N THR A 407 19.52 -10.18 4.26
CA THR A 407 19.87 -9.55 5.54
C THR A 407 19.21 -8.19 5.63
N ILE A 408 18.58 -7.90 6.76
CA ILE A 408 18.06 -6.58 7.09
C ILE A 408 19.26 -5.74 7.58
N LEU A 409 19.50 -4.60 6.93
CA LEU A 409 20.59 -3.71 7.30
C LEU A 409 20.25 -2.94 8.58
N PRO A 410 21.24 -2.48 9.36
CA PRO A 410 20.98 -1.75 10.61
C PRO A 410 20.12 -0.48 10.44
N ASP A 411 20.16 0.17 9.28
CA ASP A 411 19.36 1.35 8.95
C ASP A 411 17.97 1.03 8.40
N GLU A 412 17.67 -0.26 8.24
CA GLU A 412 16.37 -0.79 7.80
C GLU A 412 15.57 -1.47 8.93
N GLU A 413 16.16 -1.66 10.12
CA GLU A 413 15.52 -2.33 11.26
C GLU A 413 14.37 -1.55 11.93
#